data_AF-A0A920ULQ8-F1
#
_entry.id   AF-A0A920ULQ8-F1
#
_cell.length_a   1.000
_cell.length_b   1.000
_cell.length_c   1.000
_cell.angle_alpha   90.00
_cell.angle_beta   90.00
_cell.angle_gamma   90.00
#
_symmetry.space_group_name_H-M   'P 1'
#
loop_
_entity.id
_entity.type
_entity.pdbx_description
1 polymer ?
#
loop_
_entity_poly.entity_id
_entity_poly.type
_entity_poly.pdbx_seq_one_letter_code
_entity_poly.pdbx_strand_id
1 'polypeptide(L)' 'MRLRRIRELESIRRLTRETILSSSNFIYPLFVSHGTGIKEPIEPMPGCYHISLDLLAEEVGEIANLGIPVFSYSAAG' A
#
# COMPACT_ATOMS: atom_id res chain seq x y z
N MET A 1 38.28 1.79 13.12
CA MET A 1 37.37 1.57 11.95
C MET A 1 36.78 2.90 11.50
N ARG A 2 36.61 3.13 10.19
CA ARG A 2 36.11 4.40 9.63
C ARG A 2 34.85 4.14 8.79
N LEU A 3 33.69 4.09 9.44
CA LEU A 3 32.40 3.66 8.87
C LEU A 3 31.91 4.50 7.67
N ARG A 4 32.50 5.69 7.46
CA ARG A 4 32.20 6.55 6.31
C ARG A 4 32.59 5.94 4.96
N ARG A 5 33.63 5.10 4.88
CA ARG A 5 34.06 4.43 3.63
C ARG A 5 32.95 3.59 2.99
N ILE A 6 32.07 3.04 3.82
CA ILE A 6 30.96 2.18 3.38
C ILE A 6 29.80 3.01 2.81
N ARG A 7 29.79 4.33 3.07
CA ARG A 7 28.74 5.26 2.64
C ARG A 7 29.17 6.15 1.46
N GLU A 8 30.44 6.08 1.04
CA GLU A 8 31.03 6.97 0.02
C GLU A 8 30.48 6.72 -1.39
N LEU A 9 30.26 5.45 -1.76
CA LEU A 9 29.79 5.06 -3.09
C LEU A 9 28.42 4.41 -3.01
N GLU A 10 27.58 4.68 -4.00
CA GLU A 10 26.24 4.06 -4.11
C GLU A 10 26.33 2.53 -4.25
N SER A 11 27.30 2.02 -5.01
CA SER A 11 27.54 0.59 -5.17
C SER A 11 27.85 -0.11 -3.84
N ILE A 12 28.68 0.51 -3.00
CA ILE A 12 29.01 -0.01 -1.66
C ILE A 12 27.78 0.07 -0.75
N ARG A 13 27.05 1.19 -0.77
CA ARG A 13 25.79 1.33 -0.01
C ARG A 13 24.73 0.31 -0.40
N ARG A 14 24.67 -0.10 -1.68
CA ARG A 14 23.76 -1.14 -2.16
C ARG A 14 24.15 -2.52 -1.64
N LEU A 15 25.45 -2.83 -1.61
CA LEU A 15 25.97 -4.09 -1.07
C LEU A 15 25.79 -4.20 0.45
N THR A 16 25.84 -3.07 1.17
CA THR A 16 25.70 -3.04 2.63
C THR A 16 24.30 -2.62 3.10
N ARG A 17 23.30 -2.61 2.21
CA ARG A 17 21.92 -2.27 2.57
C ARG A 17 21.26 -3.50 3.21
N GLU A 18 20.87 -3.36 4.47
CA GLU A 18 20.23 -4.44 5.24
C GLU A 18 18.73 -4.56 4.94
N THR A 19 18.02 -3.43 4.85
CA THR A 19 16.57 -3.41 4.64
C THR A 19 16.23 -3.06 3.19
N ILE A 20 15.42 -3.91 2.56
CA ILE A 20 14.87 -3.69 1.22
C ILE A 20 13.34 -3.73 1.36
N LEU A 21 12.67 -2.72 0.82
CA LEU A 21 11.22 -2.71 0.67
C LEU A 21 10.88 -3.09 -0.78
N SER A 22 9.93 -4.00 -0.93
CA SER A 22 9.38 -4.44 -2.20
C SER A 22 7.86 -4.22 -2.21
N SER A 23 7.24 -4.19 -3.40
CA SER A 23 5.79 -4.07 -3.51
C SER A 23 5.04 -5.17 -2.75
N SER A 24 5.65 -6.36 -2.67
CA SER A 24 5.15 -7.50 -1.89
C SER A 24 5.16 -7.31 -0.37
N ASN A 25 5.78 -6.24 0.14
CA ASN A 25 5.78 -5.93 1.57
C ASN A 25 4.67 -4.94 1.97
N PHE A 26 3.85 -4.47 1.03
CA PHE A 26 2.74 -3.57 1.34
C PHE A 26 1.45 -4.34 1.58
N ILE A 27 0.63 -3.79 2.47
CA ILE A 27 -0.75 -4.18 2.71
C ILE A 27 -1.61 -2.95 2.42
N TYR A 28 -2.61 -3.10 1.56
CA TYR A 28 -3.52 -2.01 1.22
C TYR A 28 -4.83 -2.09 2.03
N PRO A 29 -5.08 -1.17 2.98
CA PRO A 29 -6.31 -1.16 3.75
C PRO A 29 -7.47 -0.56 2.95
N LEU A 30 -8.54 -1.34 2.78
CA LEU A 30 -9.78 -0.97 2.12
C LEU A 30 -10.88 -0.73 3.16
N PHE A 31 -11.64 0.35 2.99
CA PHE A 31 -12.79 0.68 3.83
C PHE A 31 -14.06 0.42 3.05
N VAL A 32 -14.85 -0.56 3.51
CA VAL A 32 -16.06 -1.01 2.84
C VAL A 32 -17.28 -0.46 3.56
N SER A 33 -18.21 0.11 2.81
CA SER A 33 -19.50 0.60 3.33
C SER A 33 -20.67 -0.16 2.70
N HIS A 34 -21.79 -0.22 3.42
CA HIS A 34 -23.02 -0.84 2.92
C HIS A 34 -23.75 0.09 1.94
N GLY A 35 -23.98 -0.41 0.72
CA GLY A 35 -24.73 0.28 -0.33
C GLY A 35 -24.20 -0.07 -1.72
N THR A 36 -24.69 0.63 -2.74
CA THR A 36 -24.36 0.39 -4.15
C THR A 36 -23.84 1.68 -4.80
N GLY A 37 -22.65 1.65 -5.39
CA GLY A 37 -22.06 2.81 -6.08
C GLY A 37 -21.54 3.92 -5.16
N ILE A 38 -21.17 3.57 -3.93
CA ILE A 38 -20.67 4.53 -2.94
C ILE A 38 -19.16 4.65 -3.09
N LYS A 39 -18.67 5.88 -3.27
CA LYS A 39 -17.24 6.24 -3.21
C LYS A 39 -17.10 7.55 -2.45
N GLU A 40 -17.07 7.46 -1.13
CA GLU A 40 -17.02 8.62 -0.23
C GLU A 40 -15.60 8.86 0.27
N PRO A 41 -15.06 10.08 0.18
CA PRO A 41 -13.73 10.37 0.71
C PRO A 41 -13.72 10.33 2.25
N ILE A 42 -12.64 9.82 2.82
CA ILE A 42 -12.43 9.83 4.27
C ILE A 42 -11.75 11.14 4.66
N GLU A 43 -12.49 12.09 5.26
CA GLU A 43 -11.97 13.41 5.65
C GLU A 43 -10.64 13.39 6.43
N PRO A 44 -10.45 12.56 7.47
CA PRO A 44 -9.18 12.50 8.20
C PRO A 44 -8.05 11.80 7.44
N MET A 45 -8.34 11.13 6.31
CA MET A 45 -7.37 10.37 5.51
C MET A 45 -7.48 10.77 4.02
N PRO A 46 -6.87 11.90 3.61
CA PRO A 46 -6.92 12.34 2.22
C PRO A 46 -6.32 11.27 1.28
N GLY A 47 -7.08 10.90 0.25
CA GLY A 47 -6.73 9.83 -0.70
C GLY A 47 -7.26 8.44 -0.33
N CYS A 48 -7.90 8.28 0.83
CA CYS A 48 -8.65 7.06 1.19
C CYS A 48 -10.16 7.28 0.99
N TYR A 49 -10.86 6.22 0.57
CA TYR A 49 -12.28 6.27 0.25
C TYR A 49 -13.01 5.10 0.91
N HIS A 50 -14.24 5.35 1.35
CA HIS A 50 -15.24 4.31 1.59
C HIS A 50 -15.80 3.87 0.25
N ILE A 51 -15.61 2.60 -0.07
CA ILE A 51 -16.11 1.99 -1.29
C ILE A 51 -17.25 1.01 -0.98
N SER A 52 -18.28 0.99 -1.82
CA SER A 52 -19.30 -0.07 -1.75
C SER A 52 -18.74 -1.43 -2.17
N LEU A 53 -19.40 -2.49 -1.72
CA LEU A 53 -19.02 -3.88 -2.05
C LEU A 53 -18.93 -4.12 -3.57
N ASP A 54 -19.79 -3.49 -4.37
CA ASP A 54 -19.82 -3.67 -5.83
C ASP A 54 -18.55 -3.13 -6.52
N LEU A 55 -18.00 -2.04 -6.00
CA LEU A 55 -16.80 -1.38 -6.54
C LEU A 55 -15.50 -2.03 -6.04
N LEU A 56 -15.59 -2.87 -5.01
CA LEU A 56 -14.43 -3.49 -4.38
C LEU A 56 -13.70 -4.45 -5.33
N ALA A 57 -14.42 -5.19 -6.17
CA ALA A 57 -13.81 -6.15 -7.10
C ALA A 57 -12.94 -5.45 -8.16
N GLU A 58 -13.37 -4.27 -8.64
CA GLU A 58 -12.62 -3.45 -9.60
C GLU A 58 -11.35 -2.89 -8.95
N GLU A 59 -11.49 -2.28 -7.77
CA GLU A 59 -10.36 -1.68 -7.03
C GLU A 59 -9.30 -2.74 -6.66
N VAL A 60 -9.73 -3.93 -6.20
CA VAL A 60 -8.82 -5.05 -5.90
C VAL A 60 -8.08 -5.52 -7.16
N GLY A 61 -8.73 -5.49 -8.32
CA GLY A 61 -8.08 -5.79 -9.60
C GLY A 61 -6.94 -4.82 -9.93
N GLU A 62 -7.14 -3.53 -9.71
CA GLU A 62 -6.10 -2.51 -9.89
C GLU A 62 -4.94 -2.70 -8.90
N ILE A 63 -5.24 -2.98 -7.64
CA ILE A 63 -4.26 -3.23 -6.57
C ILE A 63 -3.42 -4.49 -6.88
N ALA A 64 -4.05 -5.54 -7.38
CA ALA A 64 -3.37 -6.76 -7.80
C ALA A 64 -2.42 -6.48 -8.98
N ASN A 65 -2.84 -5.67 -9.95
CA ASN A 65 -1.98 -5.23 -11.07
C ASN A 65 -0.78 -4.40 -10.61
N LEU A 66 -0.91 -3.64 -9.53
CA LEU A 66 0.19 -2.89 -8.88
C LEU A 66 1.17 -3.81 -8.13
N GLY A 67 0.89 -5.11 -8.04
CA GLY A 67 1.76 -6.09 -7.40
C GLY A 67 1.72 -6.03 -5.87
N ILE A 68 0.63 -5.50 -5.30
CA ILE A 68 0.37 -5.54 -3.86
C ILE A 68 -0.42 -6.83 -3.58
N PRO A 69 0.19 -7.83 -2.90
CA PRO A 69 -0.37 -9.17 -2.80
C PRO A 69 -1.50 -9.28 -1.77
N VAL A 70 -1.60 -8.33 -0.84
CA VAL A 70 -2.50 -8.41 0.31
C VAL A 70 -3.26 -7.10 0.49
N PHE A 71 -4.58 -7.20 0.65
CA PHE A 71 -5.43 -6.13 1.11
C PHE A 71 -6.07 -6.53 2.45
N SER A 72 -6.26 -5.57 3.34
CA SER A 72 -7.11 -5.73 4.52
C SER A 72 -8.43 -5.01 4.25
N TYR A 73 -9.56 -5.53 4.73
CA TYR A 73 -10.84 -4.83 4.62
C TYR A 73 -11.40 -4.53 6.00
N SER A 74 -12.00 -3.35 6.15
CA SER A 74 -12.77 -2.96 7.33
C SER A 74 -14.18 -2.60 6.88
N ALA A 75 -15.18 -3.32 7.39
CA ALA A 75 -16.59 -3.02 7.12
C ALA A 75 -17.08 -2.00 8.15
N ALA A 76 -17.43 -0.79 7.69
CA ALA A 76 -18.18 0.15 8.50
C ALA A 76 -19.66 -0.24 8.41
N GLY A 77 -20.21 -0.73 9.52
CA GLY A 77 -21.63 -1.04 9.69
C GLY A 77 -22.45 0.20 9.99
#